data_AF-A0A661I9E1-F1
#
_entry.id   AF-A0A661I9E1-F1
#
_cell.length_a   1.000
_cell.length_b   1.000
_cell.length_c   1.000
_cell.angle_alpha   90.00
_cell.angle_beta   90.00
_cell.angle_gamma   90.00
#
_symmetry.space_group_name_H-M   'P 1'
#
loop_
_entity.id
_entity.type
_entity.pdbx_description
1 polymer ?
#
loop_
_entity_poly.entity_id
_entity_poly.type
_entity_poly.pdbx_seq_one_letter_code
_entity_poly.pdbx_strand_id
1 'polypeptide(L)'
;MKKILKVFIGVFLVLGTSIYAAGTQNIQIFSVDNSKGAINAKSVEKAFNASGVIVDVNNDMNSIFSKRYGKVYHKNYNLAIFTNPELVSKLMKKYPSIGLITPLSMSIYEDGAKNTINISTLSLAGMARVTKIPATDPDLVAYAKSVDIALHQALPNGAYLSVNHNTKSSKPLTTEFTTEFELEDGDTLVDAKDSFEEEFESELGPVGFLIPKSYKLEDSNYDFFDTYSIIRFNAIYPVSKNHPDAGAYAPFSLVIYKKKDEDTVYIAFPSVDNWISDLGISDEETVKAVNETHAKIKNILAELTE
;
A
#
# COMPACT_ATOMS: atom_id res chain seq x y z
N MET A 1 28.83 56.99 -37.49
CA MET A 1 28.12 57.49 -36.29
C MET A 1 27.58 56.30 -35.50
N LYS A 2 28.02 56.23 -34.25
CA LYS A 2 27.60 55.45 -33.07
C LYS A 2 26.24 54.70 -33.10
N LYS A 3 26.28 53.49 -32.48
CA LYS A 3 25.28 52.89 -31.55
C LYS A 3 24.05 52.23 -32.22
N ILE A 4 23.50 51.08 -31.83
CA ILE A 4 23.54 50.29 -30.57
C ILE A 4 23.19 48.82 -30.89
N LEU A 5 23.91 47.94 -30.20
CA LEU A 5 23.69 46.53 -29.92
C LEU A 5 22.31 46.25 -29.26
N LYS A 6 21.51 45.30 -29.79
CA LYS A 6 20.60 44.50 -28.95
C LYS A 6 20.54 43.06 -29.43
N VAL A 7 21.31 42.24 -28.73
CA VAL A 7 21.24 40.78 -28.68
C VAL A 7 19.88 40.38 -28.12
N PHE A 8 19.14 39.53 -28.83
CA PHE A 8 18.04 38.74 -28.27
C PHE A 8 18.46 37.28 -28.25
N ILE A 9 19.16 36.90 -27.18
CA ILE A 9 19.24 35.51 -26.73
C ILE A 9 17.99 35.32 -25.87
N GLY A 10 16.93 34.81 -26.51
CA GLY A 10 15.70 34.41 -25.84
C GLY A 10 15.86 33.01 -25.28
N VAL A 11 16.07 32.94 -23.97
CA VAL A 11 16.11 31.75 -23.12
C VAL A 11 14.84 30.90 -23.33
N PHE A 12 15.00 29.69 -23.89
CA PHE A 12 14.00 28.61 -23.81
C PHE A 12 14.53 27.58 -22.81
N LEU A 13 14.32 27.85 -21.53
CA LEU A 13 14.70 26.94 -20.45
C LEU A 13 13.70 27.09 -19.29
N VAL A 14 12.47 26.62 -19.51
CA VAL A 14 11.50 26.34 -18.43
C VAL A 14 10.65 25.12 -18.83
N LEU A 15 11.24 23.93 -18.77
CA LEU A 15 10.52 22.67 -18.59
C LEU A 15 11.34 21.87 -17.58
N GLY A 16 11.26 22.30 -16.33
CA GLY A 16 12.07 21.76 -15.25
C GLY A 16 11.65 22.40 -13.95
N THR A 17 10.51 21.95 -13.44
CA THR A 17 10.17 21.77 -12.01
C THR A 17 8.67 21.46 -11.93
N SER A 18 8.28 20.22 -12.21
CA SER A 18 7.14 19.65 -11.48
C SER A 18 7.62 19.51 -10.04
N ILE A 19 7.33 20.55 -9.27
CA ILE A 19 7.69 20.73 -7.87
C ILE A 19 7.18 19.51 -7.09
N TYR A 20 8.10 18.61 -6.70
CA TYR A 20 7.90 17.57 -5.69
C TYR A 20 7.77 18.21 -4.29
N ALA A 21 6.91 19.21 -4.14
CA ALA A 21 6.64 19.87 -2.88
C ALA A 21 5.14 20.15 -2.74
N ALA A 22 4.33 19.08 -2.79
CA ALA A 22 3.20 18.97 -1.87
C ALA A 22 3.78 18.33 -0.60
N GLY A 23 3.45 18.88 0.58
CA GLY A 23 4.10 18.56 1.86
C GLY A 23 4.27 17.07 2.13
N THR A 24 5.26 16.72 2.96
CA THR A 24 5.73 15.36 3.31
C THR A 24 4.66 14.52 4.05
N GLN A 25 3.50 14.33 3.44
CA GLN A 25 2.38 13.54 3.92
C GLN A 25 2.60 12.08 3.56
N ASN A 26 2.25 11.16 4.45
CA ASN A 26 2.44 9.73 4.20
C ASN A 26 1.45 9.18 3.16
N ILE A 27 0.25 9.76 3.11
CA ILE A 27 -0.81 9.44 2.17
C ILE A 27 -0.90 10.57 1.14
N GLN A 28 -1.23 10.21 -0.10
CA GLN A 28 -1.61 11.15 -1.15
C GLN A 28 -3.00 10.80 -1.67
N ILE A 29 -3.81 11.83 -1.92
CA ILE A 29 -5.14 11.69 -2.49
C ILE A 29 -5.18 12.44 -3.82
N PHE A 30 -5.40 11.73 -4.92
CA PHE A 30 -5.55 12.30 -6.25
C PHE A 30 -7.05 12.35 -6.61
N SER A 31 -7.52 13.50 -7.08
CA SER A 31 -8.96 13.80 -7.19
C SER A 31 -9.30 14.48 -8.50
N VAL A 32 -10.48 14.19 -9.04
CA VAL A 32 -11.02 14.89 -10.21
C VAL A 32 -12.54 15.03 -10.08
N ASP A 33 -13.09 16.08 -10.71
CA ASP A 33 -14.54 16.20 -10.89
C ASP A 33 -15.07 14.96 -11.64
N ASN A 34 -16.11 14.35 -11.07
CA ASN A 34 -16.81 13.22 -11.65
C ASN A 34 -18.32 13.48 -11.67
N SER A 35 -18.73 14.74 -11.84
CA SER A 35 -20.14 15.15 -11.91
C SER A 35 -20.91 14.44 -13.03
N LYS A 36 -20.21 14.04 -14.10
CA LYS A 36 -20.76 13.28 -15.23
C LYS A 36 -20.78 11.76 -15.02
N GLY A 37 -20.21 11.26 -13.92
CA GLY A 37 -20.12 9.83 -13.60
C GLY A 37 -19.34 8.99 -14.63
N ALA A 38 -18.43 9.62 -15.39
CA ALA A 38 -17.71 8.98 -16.47
C ALA A 38 -16.58 8.07 -15.97
N ILE A 39 -16.04 8.36 -14.79
CA ILE A 39 -14.95 7.61 -14.16
C ILE A 39 -15.52 6.74 -13.04
N ASN A 40 -15.07 5.49 -12.98
CA ASN A 40 -15.40 4.52 -11.94
C ASN A 40 -14.20 3.59 -11.63
N ALA A 41 -14.33 2.74 -10.61
CA ALA A 41 -13.25 1.85 -10.18
C ALA A 41 -12.70 0.93 -11.30
N LYS A 42 -13.56 0.47 -12.23
CA LYS A 42 -13.12 -0.37 -13.37
C LYS A 42 -12.32 0.43 -14.40
N SER A 43 -12.71 1.69 -14.64
CA SER A 43 -11.94 2.58 -15.53
C SER A 43 -10.58 2.94 -14.93
N VAL A 44 -10.50 3.10 -13.61
CA VAL A 44 -9.24 3.33 -12.88
C VAL A 44 -8.32 2.11 -13.03
N GLU A 45 -8.82 0.91 -12.74
CA GLU A 45 -8.09 -0.34 -12.92
C GLU A 45 -7.53 -0.50 -14.34
N LYS A 46 -8.38 -0.27 -15.36
CA LYS A 46 -7.96 -0.32 -16.76
C LYS A 46 -6.82 0.65 -17.05
N ALA A 47 -6.88 1.87 -16.53
CA ALA A 47 -5.87 2.89 -16.75
C ALA A 47 -4.55 2.56 -16.03
N PHE A 48 -4.62 2.07 -14.78
CA PHE A 48 -3.44 1.57 -14.06
C PHE A 48 -2.76 0.44 -14.84
N ASN A 49 -3.52 -0.59 -15.25
CA ASN A 49 -2.97 -1.70 -16.03
C ASN A 49 -2.31 -1.24 -17.34
N ALA A 50 -2.89 -0.25 -18.03
CA ALA A 50 -2.31 0.33 -19.24
C ALA A 50 -1.01 1.12 -19.01
N SER A 51 -0.76 1.56 -17.77
CA SER A 51 0.46 2.27 -17.35
C SER A 51 1.63 1.35 -16.99
N GLY A 52 1.39 0.04 -16.90
CA GLY A 52 2.35 -0.95 -16.37
C GLY A 52 2.29 -1.13 -14.85
N VAL A 53 1.38 -0.45 -14.16
CA VAL A 53 1.04 -0.69 -12.75
C VAL A 53 -0.15 -1.65 -12.70
N ILE A 54 0.10 -2.90 -12.33
CA ILE A 54 -0.88 -3.99 -12.40
C ILE A 54 -1.77 -3.98 -11.17
N VAL A 55 -3.08 -3.85 -11.36
CA VAL A 55 -4.09 -3.98 -10.31
C VAL A 55 -4.58 -5.43 -10.29
N ASP A 56 -4.27 -6.14 -9.21
CA ASP A 56 -4.62 -7.56 -9.05
C ASP A 56 -5.97 -7.77 -8.36
N VAL A 57 -6.37 -6.83 -7.49
CA VAL A 57 -7.62 -6.88 -6.75
C VAL A 57 -8.26 -5.50 -6.78
N ASN A 58 -9.57 -5.47 -7.03
CA ASN A 58 -10.39 -4.26 -6.98
C ASN A 58 -11.79 -4.60 -6.47
N ASN A 59 -11.94 -4.56 -5.15
CA ASN A 59 -13.15 -5.04 -4.48
C ASN A 59 -14.13 -3.90 -4.19
N ASP A 60 -15.38 -4.06 -4.64
CA ASP A 60 -16.48 -3.20 -4.22
C ASP A 60 -16.83 -3.47 -2.75
N MET A 61 -16.39 -2.56 -1.90
CA MET A 61 -16.59 -2.67 -0.45
C MET A 61 -18.03 -2.40 -0.06
N ASN A 62 -18.80 -1.65 -0.84
CA ASN A 62 -20.21 -1.43 -0.54
C ASN A 62 -21.00 -2.73 -0.68
N SER A 63 -20.70 -3.57 -1.69
CA SER A 63 -21.31 -4.90 -1.79
C SER A 63 -20.95 -5.80 -0.60
N ILE A 64 -19.74 -5.69 -0.06
CA ILE A 64 -19.30 -6.51 1.07
C ILE A 64 -19.90 -6.00 2.39
N PHE A 65 -19.83 -4.69 2.61
CA PHE A 65 -20.29 -4.04 3.83
C PHE A 65 -21.81 -4.08 3.99
N SER A 66 -22.57 -3.93 2.90
CA SER A 66 -24.02 -4.12 2.94
C SER A 66 -24.40 -5.53 3.39
N LYS A 67 -23.73 -6.57 2.89
CA LYS A 67 -23.98 -7.97 3.29
C LYS A 67 -23.57 -8.27 4.72
N ARG A 68 -22.42 -7.74 5.16
CA ARG A 68 -21.83 -8.07 6.48
C ARG A 68 -22.36 -7.19 7.63
N TYR A 69 -22.65 -5.93 7.36
CA TYR A 69 -22.98 -4.92 8.37
C TYR A 69 -24.33 -4.23 8.15
N GLY A 70 -25.03 -4.53 7.04
CA GLY A 70 -26.35 -3.96 6.73
C GLY A 70 -26.33 -2.47 6.35
N LYS A 71 -25.16 -1.83 6.32
CA LYS A 71 -25.00 -0.39 6.05
C LYS A 71 -23.71 -0.12 5.29
N VAL A 72 -23.74 0.94 4.48
CA VAL A 72 -22.59 1.51 3.76
C VAL A 72 -22.46 3.00 4.08
N TYR A 73 -21.25 3.55 3.95
CA TYR A 73 -20.97 4.96 4.28
C TYR A 73 -20.77 5.86 3.07
N HIS A 74 -20.38 5.28 1.94
CA HIS A 74 -19.98 6.00 0.73
C HIS A 74 -20.87 5.59 -0.42
N LYS A 75 -21.01 6.47 -1.42
CA LYS A 75 -21.74 6.16 -2.66
C LYS A 75 -21.05 5.05 -3.44
N ASN A 76 -19.75 5.22 -3.67
CA ASN A 76 -18.86 4.22 -4.27
C ASN A 76 -17.60 4.13 -3.39
N TYR A 77 -17.19 2.91 -3.04
CA TYR A 77 -16.00 2.66 -2.25
C TYR A 77 -15.40 1.31 -2.64
N ASN A 78 -14.19 1.35 -3.17
CA ASN A 78 -13.42 0.17 -3.51
C ASN A 78 -12.10 0.17 -2.74
N LEU A 79 -11.66 -1.03 -2.37
CA LEU A 79 -10.29 -1.28 -1.95
C LEU A 79 -9.61 -2.11 -3.02
N ALA A 80 -8.41 -1.67 -3.41
CA ALA A 80 -7.65 -2.30 -4.47
C ALA A 80 -6.18 -2.42 -4.06
N ILE A 81 -5.50 -3.38 -4.67
CA ILE A 81 -4.05 -3.55 -4.52
C ILE A 81 -3.42 -3.56 -5.91
N PHE A 82 -2.19 -3.08 -5.98
CA PHE A 82 -1.45 -3.01 -7.24
C PHE A 82 0.05 -3.18 -7.04
N THR A 83 0.74 -3.51 -8.14
CA THR A 83 2.19 -3.70 -8.17
C THR A 83 2.79 -3.10 -9.43
N ASN A 84 4.06 -2.74 -9.38
CA ASN A 84 4.90 -2.62 -10.58
C ASN A 84 5.96 -3.72 -10.49
N PRO A 85 5.77 -4.88 -11.15
CA PRO A 85 6.63 -6.04 -10.95
C PRO A 85 8.11 -5.75 -11.23
N GLU A 86 8.42 -4.98 -12.29
CA GLU A 86 9.80 -4.64 -12.65
C GLU A 86 10.49 -3.83 -11.54
N LEU A 87 9.83 -2.78 -11.04
CA LEU A 87 10.40 -1.90 -10.02
C LEU A 87 10.45 -2.57 -8.65
N VAL A 88 9.45 -3.40 -8.32
CA VAL A 88 9.46 -4.24 -7.11
C VAL A 88 10.65 -5.20 -7.14
N SER A 89 10.83 -5.98 -8.21
CA SER A 89 11.97 -6.88 -8.34
C SER A 89 13.32 -6.16 -8.25
N LYS A 90 13.41 -4.93 -8.78
CA LYS A 90 14.63 -4.12 -8.68
C LYS A 90 14.92 -3.67 -7.24
N LEU A 91 13.89 -3.19 -6.53
CA LEU A 91 13.99 -2.74 -5.15
C LEU A 91 14.27 -3.90 -4.19
N MET A 92 13.62 -5.04 -4.40
CA MET A 92 13.74 -6.24 -3.57
C MET A 92 15.17 -6.75 -3.47
N LYS A 93 15.95 -6.65 -4.56
CA LYS A 93 17.39 -7.01 -4.57
C LYS A 93 18.24 -6.17 -3.61
N LYS A 94 17.81 -4.95 -3.28
CA LYS A 94 18.53 -4.00 -2.44
C LYS A 94 17.94 -3.88 -1.04
N TYR A 95 16.61 -3.99 -0.98
CA TYR A 95 15.80 -3.66 0.18
C TYR A 95 14.69 -4.71 0.31
N PRO A 96 14.91 -5.80 1.07
CA PRO A 96 13.87 -6.79 1.35
C PRO A 96 12.60 -6.14 1.96
N SER A 97 12.77 -5.01 2.66
CA SER A 97 11.68 -4.23 3.23
C SER A 97 10.69 -3.66 2.21
N ILE A 98 10.95 -3.72 0.89
CA ILE A 98 9.93 -3.42 -0.13
C ILE A 98 8.71 -4.35 -0.03
N GLY A 99 8.88 -5.56 0.53
CA GLY A 99 7.79 -6.49 0.79
C GLY A 99 6.72 -5.94 1.74
N LEU A 100 7.07 -4.97 2.60
CA LEU A 100 6.12 -4.28 3.50
C LEU A 100 5.06 -3.45 2.76
N ILE A 101 5.27 -3.18 1.48
CA ILE A 101 4.35 -2.44 0.61
C ILE A 101 4.12 -3.14 -0.74
N THR A 102 4.36 -4.46 -0.79
CA THR A 102 4.15 -5.28 -1.98
C THR A 102 3.10 -6.34 -1.66
N PRO A 103 1.88 -6.26 -2.22
CA PRO A 103 1.41 -5.22 -3.13
C PRO A 103 1.13 -3.90 -2.39
N LEU A 104 1.10 -2.79 -3.13
CA LEU A 104 0.71 -1.50 -2.59
C LEU A 104 -0.81 -1.37 -2.62
N SER A 105 -1.39 -0.64 -1.67
CA SER A 105 -2.84 -0.53 -1.53
C SER A 105 -3.37 0.83 -1.94
N MET A 106 -4.62 0.85 -2.39
CA MET A 106 -5.40 2.07 -2.60
C MET A 106 -6.88 1.91 -2.24
N SER A 107 -7.51 3.04 -1.91
CA SER A 107 -8.96 3.17 -2.07
C SER A 107 -9.32 3.97 -3.30
N ILE A 108 -10.45 3.63 -3.90
CA ILE A 108 -11.11 4.42 -4.94
C ILE A 108 -12.51 4.78 -4.42
N TYR A 109 -12.81 6.06 -4.30
CA TYR A 109 -14.04 6.49 -3.63
C TYR A 109 -14.62 7.79 -4.17
N GLU A 110 -15.94 7.92 -4.09
CA GLU A 110 -16.63 9.16 -4.45
C GLU A 110 -16.92 10.03 -3.22
N ASP A 111 -16.55 11.31 -3.30
CA ASP A 111 -17.05 12.34 -2.38
C ASP A 111 -18.32 12.93 -2.99
N GLY A 112 -19.47 12.47 -2.48
CA GLY A 112 -20.79 12.89 -2.99
C GLY A 112 -21.10 14.37 -2.75
N ALA A 113 -20.48 15.01 -1.77
CA ALA A 113 -20.70 16.44 -1.52
C ALA A 113 -19.95 17.30 -2.54
N LYS A 114 -18.79 16.84 -3.01
CA LYS A 114 -17.96 17.55 -4.00
C LYS A 114 -18.16 17.06 -5.43
N ASN A 115 -18.91 15.97 -5.64
CA ASN A 115 -19.05 15.29 -6.92
C ASN A 115 -17.71 14.87 -7.53
N THR A 116 -16.75 14.48 -6.70
CA THR A 116 -15.41 14.05 -7.15
C THR A 116 -15.23 12.55 -6.98
N ILE A 117 -14.40 11.96 -7.82
CA ILE A 117 -13.81 10.64 -7.57
C ILE A 117 -12.36 10.82 -7.12
N ASN A 118 -11.95 10.02 -6.15
CA ASN A 118 -10.66 10.13 -5.49
C ASN A 118 -9.96 8.76 -5.50
N ILE A 119 -8.64 8.78 -5.60
CA ILE A 119 -7.76 7.64 -5.36
C ILE A 119 -6.82 8.02 -4.21
N SER A 120 -6.79 7.21 -3.15
CA SER A 120 -5.85 7.37 -2.03
C SER A 120 -4.84 6.23 -2.03
N THR A 121 -3.55 6.55 -1.92
CA THR A 121 -2.46 5.56 -1.77
C THR A 121 -1.28 6.18 -1.02
N LEU A 122 -0.23 5.40 -0.71
CA LEU A 122 0.98 5.95 -0.10
C LEU A 122 1.68 6.90 -1.08
N SER A 123 2.20 8.00 -0.53
CA SER A 123 3.14 8.87 -1.25
C SER A 123 4.55 8.27 -1.22
N LEU A 124 5.49 8.87 -1.96
CA LEU A 124 6.93 8.54 -1.82
C LEU A 124 7.40 8.63 -0.36
N ALA A 125 6.93 9.63 0.39
CA ALA A 125 7.28 9.78 1.80
C ALA A 125 6.69 8.64 2.66
N GLY A 126 5.44 8.24 2.38
CA GLY A 126 4.81 7.09 3.06
C GLY A 126 5.52 5.77 2.76
N MET A 127 5.83 5.52 1.49
CA MET A 127 6.59 4.34 1.04
C MET A 127 7.95 4.28 1.73
N ALA A 128 8.72 5.38 1.69
CA ALA A 128 10.03 5.48 2.33
C ALA A 128 9.96 5.27 3.85
N ARG A 129 8.94 5.86 4.50
CA ARG A 129 8.75 5.77 5.93
C ARG A 129 8.58 4.33 6.41
N VAL A 130 7.66 3.58 5.81
CA VAL A 130 7.34 2.22 6.28
C VAL A 130 8.43 1.21 5.88
N THR A 131 8.99 1.35 4.67
CA THR A 131 10.03 0.43 4.16
C THR A 131 11.42 0.75 4.70
N LYS A 132 11.62 1.93 5.31
CA LYS A 132 12.93 2.49 5.70
C LYS A 132 13.89 2.67 4.50
N ILE A 133 13.40 2.55 3.26
CA ILE A 133 14.18 2.85 2.05
C ILE A 133 14.32 4.37 1.94
N PRO A 134 15.52 4.92 1.65
CA PRO A 134 15.69 6.35 1.52
C PRO A 134 14.73 6.94 0.48
N ALA A 135 14.03 8.03 0.81
CA ALA A 135 13.15 8.73 -0.14
C ALA A 135 13.91 9.29 -1.36
N THR A 136 15.24 9.37 -1.27
CA THR A 136 16.15 9.76 -2.37
C THR A 136 16.67 8.57 -3.17
N ASP A 137 16.34 7.33 -2.80
CA ASP A 137 16.74 6.16 -3.59
C ASP A 137 16.08 6.23 -4.98
N PRO A 138 16.87 6.14 -6.07
CA PRO A 138 16.36 6.36 -7.42
C PRO A 138 15.31 5.33 -7.85
N ASP A 139 15.34 4.12 -7.30
CA ASP A 139 14.39 3.07 -7.66
C ASP A 139 13.07 3.26 -6.91
N LEU A 140 13.11 3.72 -5.66
CA LEU A 140 11.90 4.08 -4.93
C LEU A 140 11.23 5.32 -5.54
N VAL A 141 12.03 6.31 -5.95
CA VAL A 141 11.55 7.49 -6.69
C VAL A 141 10.92 7.07 -8.02
N ALA A 142 11.53 6.13 -8.74
CA ALA A 142 10.95 5.59 -9.98
C ALA A 142 9.63 4.87 -9.71
N TYR A 143 9.53 4.10 -8.62
CA TYR A 143 8.30 3.42 -8.25
C TYR A 143 7.17 4.42 -7.95
N ALA A 144 7.42 5.41 -7.10
CA ALA A 144 6.45 6.47 -6.82
C ALA A 144 6.05 7.24 -8.09
N LYS A 145 6.99 7.49 -9.01
CA LYS A 145 6.69 8.14 -10.30
C LYS A 145 5.82 7.26 -11.21
N SER A 146 5.99 5.94 -11.19
CA SER A 146 5.11 5.03 -11.94
C SER A 146 3.66 5.10 -11.43
N VAL A 147 3.48 5.21 -10.11
CA VAL A 147 2.17 5.41 -9.49
C VAL A 147 1.58 6.77 -9.87
N ASP A 148 2.37 7.84 -9.85
CA ASP A 148 1.93 9.18 -10.29
C ASP A 148 1.44 9.19 -11.75
N ILE A 149 2.16 8.50 -12.65
CA ILE A 149 1.75 8.33 -14.05
C ILE A 149 0.41 7.59 -14.13
N ALA A 150 0.26 6.49 -13.39
CA ALA A 150 -0.98 5.72 -13.34
C ALA A 150 -2.17 6.56 -12.85
N LEU A 151 -1.96 7.38 -11.80
CA LEU A 151 -2.97 8.28 -11.25
C LEU A 151 -3.44 9.32 -12.29
N HIS A 152 -2.51 9.96 -13.01
CA HIS A 152 -2.84 10.94 -14.05
C HIS A 152 -3.51 10.30 -15.29
N GLN A 153 -3.17 9.05 -15.61
CA GLN A 153 -3.87 8.30 -16.65
C GLN A 153 -5.28 7.91 -16.23
N ALA A 154 -5.47 7.51 -14.97
CA ALA A 154 -6.76 7.10 -14.43
C ALA A 154 -7.72 8.27 -14.24
N LEU A 155 -7.23 9.40 -13.75
CA LEU A 155 -7.99 10.62 -13.50
C LEU A 155 -7.44 11.79 -14.35
N PRO A 156 -7.75 11.87 -15.66
CA PRO A 156 -7.28 12.96 -16.50
C PRO A 156 -7.73 14.33 -15.98
N ASN A 157 -6.80 15.28 -15.89
CA ASN A 157 -6.99 16.60 -15.25
C ASN A 157 -7.22 16.56 -13.73
N GLY A 158 -6.94 15.43 -13.09
CA GLY A 158 -6.93 15.34 -11.64
C GLY A 158 -5.85 16.18 -11.00
N ALA A 159 -5.99 16.40 -9.69
CA ALA A 159 -5.03 17.11 -8.87
C ALA A 159 -4.90 16.44 -7.50
N TYR A 160 -3.74 16.61 -6.87
CA TYR A 160 -3.54 16.20 -5.48
C TYR A 160 -4.33 17.11 -4.54
N LEU A 161 -5.07 16.50 -3.61
CA LEU A 161 -5.71 17.22 -2.52
C LEU A 161 -4.69 17.54 -1.43
N SER A 162 -4.83 18.70 -0.80
CA SER A 162 -4.10 18.99 0.44
C SER A 162 -4.63 18.08 1.54
N VAL A 163 -3.74 17.30 2.14
CA VAL A 163 -4.03 16.47 3.31
C VAL A 163 -3.17 16.91 4.49
N ASN A 164 -3.72 16.79 5.70
CA ASN A 164 -3.08 17.23 6.95
C ASN A 164 -3.08 16.09 7.97
N HIS A 165 -2.69 14.90 7.52
CA HIS A 165 -2.53 13.73 8.37
C HIS A 165 -1.32 13.89 9.29
N ASN A 166 -1.30 13.11 10.37
CA ASN A 166 -0.12 13.05 11.21
C ASN A 166 0.97 12.27 10.46
N THR A 167 2.18 12.82 10.43
CA THR A 167 3.31 12.22 9.73
C THR A 167 4.26 11.50 10.68
N LYS A 168 4.07 11.66 12.00
CA LYS A 168 4.90 11.07 13.06
C LYS A 168 4.17 9.90 13.71
N SER A 169 4.93 8.86 14.06
CA SER A 169 4.47 7.81 14.96
C SER A 169 5.31 7.80 16.24
N SER A 170 4.66 7.56 17.37
CA SER A 170 5.30 7.27 18.66
C SER A 170 5.52 5.78 18.88
N LYS A 171 5.07 4.94 17.93
CA LYS A 171 5.14 3.47 17.97
C LYS A 171 6.01 2.95 16.81
N PRO A 172 6.48 1.69 16.89
CA PRO A 172 7.15 1.04 15.76
C PRO A 172 6.29 1.07 14.49
N LEU A 173 6.94 1.35 13.35
CA LEU A 173 6.28 1.40 12.04
C LEU A 173 5.91 0.02 11.50
N THR A 174 6.63 -0.98 11.96
CA THR A 174 6.58 -2.38 11.53
C THR A 174 6.52 -3.28 12.76
N THR A 175 5.86 -4.43 12.59
CA THR A 175 5.99 -5.58 13.47
C THR A 175 6.83 -6.61 12.75
N GLU A 176 7.90 -7.07 13.38
CA GLU A 176 8.95 -7.90 12.80
C GLU A 176 9.12 -9.16 13.66
N PHE A 177 9.28 -10.31 13.02
CA PHE A 177 9.57 -11.61 13.62
C PHE A 177 10.71 -12.27 12.86
N THR A 178 11.39 -13.19 13.53
CA THR A 178 12.40 -14.07 12.93
C THR A 178 12.20 -15.47 13.47
N THR A 179 12.35 -16.47 12.61
CA THR A 179 12.37 -17.88 13.00
C THR A 179 13.40 -18.64 12.17
N GLU A 180 13.66 -19.89 12.50
CA GLU A 180 14.42 -20.84 11.68
C GLU A 180 13.47 -21.99 11.35
N PHE A 181 13.46 -22.44 10.09
CA PHE A 181 12.65 -23.59 9.72
C PHE A 181 13.42 -24.88 10.06
N GLU A 182 12.96 -25.58 11.09
CA GLU A 182 13.44 -26.91 11.41
C GLU A 182 12.97 -27.89 10.33
N LEU A 183 13.91 -28.65 9.77
CA LEU A 183 13.62 -29.67 8.76
C LEU A 183 13.57 -31.03 9.44
N GLU A 184 12.44 -31.72 9.35
CA GLU A 184 12.38 -33.13 9.75
C GLU A 184 13.14 -34.03 8.74
N ASP A 185 13.45 -35.26 9.14
CA ASP A 185 14.20 -36.20 8.29
C ASP A 185 13.45 -36.49 6.98
N GLY A 186 13.95 -35.92 5.89
CA GLY A 186 13.38 -36.07 4.54
C GLY A 186 12.66 -34.84 4.01
N ASP A 187 12.42 -33.83 4.85
CA ASP A 187 11.79 -32.59 4.46
C ASP A 187 12.77 -31.66 3.75
N THR A 188 12.25 -30.95 2.75
CA THR A 188 12.95 -29.85 2.11
C THR A 188 12.56 -28.52 2.76
N LEU A 189 13.35 -27.48 2.51
CA LEU A 189 12.99 -26.11 2.89
C LEU A 189 11.65 -25.66 2.30
N VAL A 190 11.28 -26.19 1.13
CA VAL A 190 9.98 -25.92 0.50
C VAL A 190 8.85 -26.53 1.31
N ASP A 191 9.02 -27.76 1.81
CA ASP A 191 8.00 -28.45 2.62
C ASP A 191 7.78 -27.74 3.97
N ALA A 192 8.85 -27.32 4.63
CA ALA A 192 8.75 -26.55 5.87
C ALA A 192 8.09 -25.18 5.66
N LYS A 193 8.44 -24.47 4.57
CA LYS A 193 7.81 -23.21 4.18
C LYS A 193 6.32 -23.39 3.89
N ASP A 194 5.96 -24.37 3.06
CA ASP A 194 4.57 -24.60 2.68
C ASP A 194 3.75 -25.03 3.91
N SER A 195 4.32 -25.79 4.84
CA SER A 195 3.67 -26.12 6.13
C SER A 195 3.42 -24.87 6.98
N PHE A 196 4.41 -23.97 7.10
CA PHE A 196 4.25 -22.69 7.79
C PHE A 196 3.15 -21.83 7.13
N GLU A 197 3.14 -21.75 5.80
CA GLU A 197 2.13 -20.98 5.06
C GLU A 197 0.73 -21.55 5.26
N GLU A 198 0.57 -22.87 5.20
CA GLU A 198 -0.71 -23.54 5.44
C GLU A 198 -1.23 -23.27 6.85
N GLU A 199 -0.38 -23.40 7.86
CA GLU A 199 -0.75 -23.13 9.25
C GLU A 199 -1.12 -21.66 9.45
N PHE A 200 -0.28 -20.74 8.96
CA PHE A 200 -0.53 -19.30 9.00
C PHE A 200 -1.86 -18.93 8.34
N GLU A 201 -2.12 -19.42 7.12
CA GLU A 201 -3.37 -19.16 6.40
C GLU A 201 -4.59 -19.74 7.13
N SER A 202 -4.44 -20.91 7.76
CA SER A 202 -5.51 -21.56 8.52
C SER A 202 -5.93 -20.79 9.77
N GLU A 203 -4.98 -20.14 10.45
CA GLU A 203 -5.23 -19.35 11.67
C GLU A 203 -5.85 -17.96 11.39
N LEU A 204 -5.65 -17.41 10.19
CA LEU A 204 -6.18 -16.09 9.80
C LEU A 204 -7.71 -16.07 9.68
N GLY A 205 -8.29 -17.08 9.02
CA GLY A 205 -9.72 -17.15 8.70
C GLY A 205 -10.64 -17.10 9.93
N PRO A 206 -10.42 -17.96 10.95
CA PRO A 206 -11.24 -18.00 12.17
C PRO A 206 -11.33 -16.68 12.92
N VAL A 207 -10.28 -15.85 12.87
CA VAL A 207 -10.26 -14.53 13.53
C VAL A 207 -10.67 -13.37 12.62
N GLY A 208 -11.11 -13.69 11.39
CA GLY A 208 -11.78 -12.81 10.46
C GLY A 208 -10.86 -12.06 9.49
N PHE A 209 -9.62 -12.50 9.33
CA PHE A 209 -8.76 -12.05 8.24
C PHE A 209 -9.12 -12.76 6.94
N LEU A 210 -8.80 -12.08 5.84
CA LEU A 210 -8.86 -12.61 4.49
C LEU A 210 -7.55 -12.28 3.80
N ILE A 211 -7.14 -13.13 2.86
CA ILE A 211 -6.01 -12.90 1.97
C ILE A 211 -6.56 -12.66 0.57
N PRO A 212 -6.77 -11.39 0.14
CA PRO A 212 -7.19 -11.13 -1.24
C PRO A 212 -6.20 -11.64 -2.29
N LYS A 213 -4.90 -11.67 -1.97
CA LYS A 213 -3.84 -12.09 -2.87
C LYS A 213 -2.55 -12.41 -2.11
N SER A 214 -1.79 -13.38 -2.59
CA SER A 214 -0.39 -13.61 -2.25
C SER A 214 0.48 -13.64 -3.51
N TYR A 215 1.78 -13.43 -3.34
CA TYR A 215 2.80 -13.41 -4.38
C TYR A 215 3.99 -14.25 -3.93
N LYS A 216 4.43 -15.19 -4.78
CA LYS A 216 5.72 -15.86 -4.64
C LYS A 216 6.70 -15.16 -5.59
N LEU A 217 7.60 -14.33 -5.05
CA LEU A 217 8.51 -13.50 -5.84
C LEU A 217 9.86 -14.20 -5.97
N GLU A 218 10.30 -14.43 -7.21
CA GLU A 218 11.57 -15.10 -7.49
C GLU A 218 12.72 -14.10 -7.62
N ASP A 219 13.83 -14.38 -6.93
CA ASP A 219 15.09 -13.68 -7.13
C ASP A 219 16.27 -14.53 -6.66
N SER A 220 17.43 -14.36 -7.32
CA SER A 220 18.60 -15.18 -7.07
C SER A 220 19.24 -15.01 -5.69
N ASN A 221 18.90 -13.95 -4.94
CA ASN A 221 19.46 -13.68 -3.61
C ASN A 221 18.67 -14.34 -2.47
N TYR A 222 17.52 -14.95 -2.76
CA TYR A 222 16.63 -15.52 -1.77
C TYR A 222 16.39 -17.00 -2.04
N ASP A 223 16.19 -17.78 -0.98
CA ASP A 223 15.62 -19.13 -1.10
C ASP A 223 14.12 -19.01 -1.40
N PHE A 224 13.44 -18.05 -0.76
CA PHE A 224 12.09 -17.63 -1.08
C PHE A 224 11.85 -16.17 -0.65
N PHE A 225 10.88 -15.52 -1.30
CA PHE A 225 10.43 -14.19 -0.97
C PHE A 225 8.95 -14.07 -1.31
N ASP A 226 8.12 -14.16 -0.28
CA ASP A 226 6.67 -14.26 -0.44
C ASP A 226 6.01 -13.06 0.22
N THR A 227 4.97 -12.54 -0.42
CA THR A 227 4.18 -11.45 0.15
C THR A 227 2.69 -11.74 0.13
N TYR A 228 2.01 -11.28 1.16
CA TYR A 228 0.60 -11.42 1.38
C TYR A 228 -0.06 -10.06 1.42
N SER A 229 -1.18 -9.89 0.72
CA SER A 229 -2.12 -8.82 1.00
C SER A 229 -3.15 -9.35 1.99
N ILE A 230 -3.26 -8.75 3.17
CA ILE A 230 -4.13 -9.21 4.26
C ILE A 230 -5.12 -8.10 4.66
N ILE A 231 -6.37 -8.47 4.90
CA ILE A 231 -7.40 -7.52 5.32
C ILE A 231 -8.32 -8.11 6.39
N ARG A 232 -8.74 -7.26 7.34
CA ARG A 232 -9.81 -7.57 8.29
C ARG A 232 -10.89 -6.50 8.21
N PHE A 233 -12.07 -6.87 7.71
CA PHE A 233 -13.17 -5.92 7.52
C PHE A 233 -13.62 -5.25 8.83
N ASN A 234 -13.46 -5.92 9.98
CA ASN A 234 -13.81 -5.34 11.27
C ASN A 234 -12.95 -4.10 11.62
N ALA A 235 -11.74 -3.96 11.09
CA ALA A 235 -10.96 -2.72 11.22
C ALA A 235 -11.33 -1.70 10.14
N ILE A 236 -11.26 -2.08 8.86
CA ILE A 236 -11.41 -1.09 7.79
C ILE A 236 -12.84 -0.54 7.66
N TYR A 237 -13.87 -1.30 8.03
CA TYR A 237 -15.26 -0.82 7.98
C TYR A 237 -15.48 0.43 8.84
N PRO A 238 -15.26 0.42 10.18
CA PRO A 238 -15.45 1.60 11.00
C PRO A 238 -14.49 2.74 10.62
N VAL A 239 -13.24 2.44 10.27
CA VAL A 239 -12.25 3.45 9.85
C VAL A 239 -12.74 4.19 8.59
N SER A 240 -13.22 3.45 7.59
CA SER A 240 -13.62 4.01 6.30
C SER A 240 -14.73 5.06 6.41
N LYS A 241 -15.56 5.01 7.46
CA LYS A 241 -16.66 5.96 7.67
C LYS A 241 -16.20 7.42 7.60
N ASN A 242 -15.10 7.73 8.26
CA ASN A 242 -14.53 9.08 8.31
C ASN A 242 -13.22 9.19 7.52
N HIS A 243 -12.58 8.06 7.21
CA HIS A 243 -11.31 7.98 6.51
C HIS A 243 -11.41 7.02 5.32
N PRO A 244 -12.15 7.35 4.25
CA PRO A 244 -12.14 6.55 3.03
C PRO A 244 -10.73 6.44 2.41
N ASP A 245 -9.86 7.40 2.71
CA ASP A 245 -8.44 7.42 2.36
C ASP A 245 -7.61 6.34 3.07
N ALA A 246 -8.14 5.67 4.10
CA ALA A 246 -7.49 4.56 4.79
C ALA A 246 -7.18 3.34 3.89
N GLY A 247 -7.78 3.26 2.70
CA GLY A 247 -7.39 2.26 1.69
C GLY A 247 -5.94 2.38 1.22
N ALA A 248 -5.25 3.50 1.50
CA ALA A 248 -3.80 3.59 1.34
C ALA A 248 -3.02 2.59 2.21
N TYR A 249 -3.64 2.06 3.27
CA TYR A 249 -3.04 1.07 4.17
C TYR A 249 -3.78 -0.29 4.20
N ALA A 250 -4.94 -0.40 3.55
CA ALA A 250 -5.82 -1.56 3.65
C ALA A 250 -6.22 -2.07 2.26
N PRO A 251 -5.98 -3.36 1.90
CA PRO A 251 -5.25 -4.39 2.66
C PRO A 251 -3.82 -3.96 3.07
N PHE A 252 -3.24 -4.57 4.10
CA PHE A 252 -1.83 -4.34 4.43
C PHE A 252 -0.97 -5.51 3.90
N SER A 253 0.28 -5.24 3.54
CA SER A 253 1.20 -6.28 3.10
C SER A 253 1.84 -6.98 4.30
N LEU A 254 2.10 -8.27 4.18
CA LEU A 254 3.03 -9.01 5.03
C LEU A 254 4.07 -9.66 4.12
N VAL A 255 5.34 -9.65 4.52
CA VAL A 255 6.43 -10.30 3.79
C VAL A 255 7.02 -11.41 4.63
N ILE A 256 7.33 -12.54 3.98
CA ILE A 256 8.06 -13.68 4.52
C ILE A 256 9.21 -13.97 3.56
N TYR A 257 10.46 -13.95 4.03
CA TYR A 257 11.59 -14.24 3.16
C TYR A 257 12.75 -14.89 3.90
N LYS A 258 13.55 -15.64 3.16
CA LYS A 258 14.83 -16.19 3.61
C LYS A 258 15.89 -15.87 2.56
N LYS A 259 16.97 -15.20 2.96
CA LYS A 259 18.09 -14.98 2.05
C LYS A 259 18.85 -16.28 1.85
N LYS A 260 19.51 -16.41 0.70
CA LYS A 260 20.46 -17.51 0.51
C LYS A 260 21.59 -17.42 1.53
N ASP A 261 22.08 -18.60 1.92
CA ASP A 261 23.19 -18.75 2.86
C ASP A 261 22.92 -18.19 4.28
N GLU A 262 21.67 -17.84 4.61
CA GLU A 262 21.22 -17.48 5.96
C GLU A 262 20.20 -18.52 6.45
N ASP A 263 20.28 -18.97 7.69
CA ASP A 263 19.31 -19.92 8.26
C ASP A 263 18.01 -19.22 8.72
N THR A 264 18.07 -17.90 8.93
CA THR A 264 16.96 -17.10 9.44
C THR A 264 15.90 -16.80 8.38
N VAL A 265 14.65 -17.10 8.73
CA VAL A 265 13.44 -16.61 8.06
C VAL A 265 13.00 -15.30 8.70
N TYR A 266 12.73 -14.30 7.87
CA TYR A 266 12.27 -12.98 8.28
C TYR A 266 10.81 -12.79 7.92
N ILE A 267 10.01 -12.34 8.90
CA ILE A 267 8.59 -12.05 8.69
C ILE A 267 8.30 -10.64 9.18
N ALA A 268 7.62 -9.83 8.38
CA ALA A 268 7.27 -8.48 8.79
C ALA A 268 6.00 -7.94 8.13
N PHE A 269 5.29 -7.06 8.83
CA PHE A 269 4.16 -6.32 8.28
C PHE A 269 4.11 -4.89 8.86
N PRO A 270 3.54 -3.90 8.14
CA PRO A 270 3.30 -2.56 8.68
C PRO A 270 2.38 -2.62 9.90
N SER A 271 2.76 -1.95 11.00
CA SER A 271 1.93 -1.98 12.22
C SER A 271 0.58 -1.31 11.95
N VAL A 272 -0.49 -2.12 11.96
CA VAL A 272 -1.87 -1.69 11.69
C VAL A 272 -2.34 -0.59 12.65
N ASP A 273 -1.83 -0.55 13.88
CA ASP A 273 -2.18 0.48 14.86
C ASP A 273 -1.64 1.88 14.53
N ASN A 274 -0.66 2.01 13.62
CA ASN A 274 -0.23 3.31 13.10
C ASN A 274 -1.34 4.02 12.31
N TRP A 275 -2.37 3.30 11.85
CA TRP A 275 -3.54 3.93 11.22
C TRP A 275 -4.20 4.93 12.16
N ILE A 276 -4.19 4.65 13.47
CA ILE A 276 -4.78 5.51 14.49
C ILE A 276 -4.09 6.87 14.48
N SER A 277 -2.75 6.87 14.58
CA SER A 277 -1.99 8.12 14.58
C SER A 277 -2.03 8.79 13.22
N ASP A 278 -1.77 8.05 12.14
CA ASP A 278 -1.61 8.61 10.79
C ASP A 278 -2.93 9.25 10.32
N LEU A 279 -4.07 8.59 10.54
CA LEU A 279 -5.38 9.11 10.12
C LEU A 279 -6.03 10.03 11.18
N GLY A 280 -5.48 10.13 12.38
CA GLY A 280 -6.05 10.96 13.46
C GLY A 280 -7.34 10.39 14.04
N ILE A 281 -7.41 9.06 14.17
CA ILE A 281 -8.59 8.35 14.67
C ILE A 281 -8.68 8.53 16.18
N SER A 282 -9.79 9.12 16.65
CA SER A 282 -10.06 9.32 18.08
C SER A 282 -11.26 8.53 18.60
N ASP A 283 -12.06 7.95 17.72
CA ASP A 283 -13.24 7.16 18.09
C ASP A 283 -12.82 5.86 18.78
N GLU A 284 -13.27 5.65 20.02
CA GLU A 284 -12.81 4.55 20.88
C GLU A 284 -13.11 3.17 20.29
N GLU A 285 -14.28 2.98 19.69
CA GLU A 285 -14.66 1.71 19.07
C GLU A 285 -13.78 1.41 17.84
N THR A 286 -13.53 2.43 17.01
CA THR A 286 -12.64 2.31 15.86
C THR A 286 -11.20 2.02 16.28
N VAL A 287 -10.68 2.75 17.29
CA VAL A 287 -9.35 2.53 17.86
C VAL A 287 -9.22 1.11 18.41
N LYS A 288 -10.24 0.62 19.13
CA LYS A 288 -10.29 -0.75 19.64
C LYS A 288 -10.24 -1.75 18.49
N ALA A 289 -11.04 -1.57 17.44
CA ALA A 289 -11.07 -2.48 16.30
C ALA A 289 -9.73 -2.55 15.55
N VAL A 290 -9.02 -1.42 15.42
CA VAL A 290 -7.68 -1.37 14.81
C VAL A 290 -6.66 -2.08 15.71
N ASN A 291 -6.63 -1.77 17.01
CA ASN A 291 -5.71 -2.41 17.95
C ASN A 291 -5.95 -3.92 18.06
N GLU A 292 -7.20 -4.38 18.11
CA GLU A 292 -7.55 -5.80 18.09
C GLU A 292 -7.07 -6.49 16.81
N THR A 293 -7.17 -5.81 15.67
CA THR A 293 -6.69 -6.34 14.40
C THR A 293 -5.18 -6.50 14.42
N HIS A 294 -4.44 -5.48 14.87
CA HIS A 294 -2.99 -5.57 15.03
C HIS A 294 -2.60 -6.73 15.98
N ALA A 295 -3.24 -6.80 17.15
CA ALA A 295 -2.92 -7.81 18.17
C ALA A 295 -3.17 -9.23 17.66
N LYS A 296 -4.25 -9.46 16.91
CA LYS A 296 -4.58 -10.79 16.39
C LYS A 296 -3.53 -11.35 15.44
N ILE A 297 -3.13 -10.58 14.43
CA ILE A 297 -2.10 -11.05 13.51
C ILE A 297 -0.73 -11.16 14.20
N LYS A 298 -0.42 -10.25 15.13
CA LYS A 298 0.80 -10.33 15.93
C LYS A 298 0.85 -11.61 16.75
N ASN A 299 -0.26 -12.00 17.39
CA ASN A 299 -0.31 -13.20 18.22
C ASN A 299 -0.19 -14.47 17.38
N ILE A 300 -0.88 -14.56 16.23
CA ILE A 300 -0.73 -15.69 15.31
C ILE A 300 0.74 -15.87 14.92
N LEU A 301 1.40 -14.80 14.50
CA LEU A 301 2.81 -14.89 14.11
C LEU A 301 3.74 -15.18 15.29
N ALA A 302 3.44 -14.67 16.49
CA ALA A 302 4.20 -15.02 17.68
C ALA A 302 4.13 -16.52 17.96
N GLU A 303 2.92 -17.10 17.94
CA GLU A 303 2.71 -18.54 18.16
C GLU A 303 3.41 -19.42 17.12
N LEU A 304 3.45 -18.98 15.85
CA LEU A 304 4.11 -19.71 14.75
C LEU A 304 5.64 -19.50 14.68
N THR A 305 6.20 -18.58 15.47
CA THR A 305 7.64 -18.25 15.43
C THR A 305 8.35 -18.43 16.78
N GLU A 306 7.65 -18.99 17.76
CA GLU A 306 8.20 -19.45 19.05
C GLU A 306 8.88 -20.82 18.93
#